data_AF-A0AAW1R4H8-F1
#
_entry.id   AF-A0AAW1R4H8-F1
#
_cell.length_a   1.000
_cell.length_b   1.000
_cell.length_c   1.000
_cell.angle_alpha   90.00
_cell.angle_beta   90.00
_cell.angle_gamma   90.00
#
_symmetry.space_group_name_H-M   'P 1'
#
loop_
_entity.id
_entity.type
_entity.pdbx_description
1 polymer ?
#
loop_
_entity_poly.entity_id
_entity_poly.type
_entity_poly.pdbx_seq_one_letter_code
_entity_poly.pdbx_strand_id
1 'polypeptide(L)'
;MPHKKTGLTATFSILLKTLTVLNLLLGIGFIAFGCALEAPPTSLVPVGLVIVGVLTILSSSCGYMGARFKPKWLLAYLIMGTFVTVWQLIIVLGIFIGFNKVVDAVVKYNDVHGVAPNLEKDQVAKKLDIGKWILLWVILGELAGLILALVMRCFGELEGEYDGLTADQAFEKRTLEMQNVRDDMDARSSNIQSRKQDKIAAKMDKKYGAQTLNNEFRSHKKWYNIF
;
A
#
# COMPACT_ATOMS: atom_id res chain seq x y z
N MET A 1 13.26 24.56 -24.04
CA MET A 1 13.22 25.24 -22.73
C MET A 1 13.61 24.23 -21.65
N PRO A 2 14.63 24.50 -20.82
CA PRO A 2 15.04 23.58 -19.78
C PRO A 2 13.97 23.54 -18.69
N HIS A 3 13.30 22.39 -18.55
CA HIS A 3 12.41 22.12 -17.44
C HIS A 3 13.19 22.33 -16.14
N LYS A 4 12.81 23.36 -15.36
CA LYS A 4 13.14 23.44 -13.94
C LYS A 4 12.56 22.19 -13.30
N LYS A 5 13.36 21.12 -13.20
CA LYS A 5 13.06 19.99 -12.33
C LYS A 5 12.81 20.58 -10.94
N THR A 6 11.60 20.38 -10.46
CA THR A 6 11.11 20.80 -9.15
C THR A 6 12.09 20.31 -8.09
N GLY A 7 12.91 21.20 -7.52
CA GLY A 7 13.93 20.82 -6.52
C GLY A 7 13.36 20.02 -5.34
N LEU A 8 12.05 20.17 -5.10
CA LEU A 8 11.26 19.44 -4.11
C LEU A 8 11.25 17.91 -4.32
N THR A 9 11.10 17.42 -5.55
CA THR A 9 11.05 15.97 -5.83
C THR A 9 12.43 15.32 -5.67
N ALA A 10 13.47 16.05 -6.05
CA ALA A 10 14.86 15.63 -5.86
C ALA A 10 15.24 15.58 -4.36
N THR A 11 14.86 16.59 -3.57
CA THR A 11 15.13 16.59 -2.13
C THR A 11 14.36 15.47 -1.42
N PHE A 12 13.11 15.23 -1.82
CA PHE A 12 12.34 14.09 -1.33
C PHE A 12 13.01 12.75 -1.66
N SER A 13 13.36 12.49 -2.93
CA SER A 13 14.03 11.24 -3.31
C SER A 13 15.35 11.02 -2.55
N ILE A 14 16.13 12.07 -2.32
CA ILE A 14 17.37 12.01 -1.52
C ILE A 14 17.03 11.68 -0.06
N LEU A 15 16.04 12.36 0.53
CA LEU A 15 15.62 12.14 1.91
C LEU A 15 15.13 10.71 2.13
N LEU A 16 14.33 10.16 1.20
CA LEU A 16 13.84 8.78 1.27
C LEU A 16 15.00 7.79 1.18
N LYS A 17 15.98 8.01 0.30
CA LYS A 17 17.18 7.17 0.23
C LYS A 17 17.96 7.19 1.53
N THR A 18 18.20 8.39 2.09
CA THR A 18 18.90 8.52 3.37
C THR A 18 18.16 7.81 4.50
N LEU A 19 16.84 7.95 4.58
CA LEU A 19 16.00 7.25 5.56
C LEU A 19 16.03 5.73 5.36
N THR A 20 16.01 5.24 4.12
CA THR A 20 16.11 3.79 3.87
C THR A 20 17.46 3.24 4.32
N VAL A 21 18.56 3.96 4.06
CA VAL A 21 19.90 3.55 4.53
C VAL A 21 19.97 3.56 6.06
N LEU A 22 19.36 4.56 6.71
CA LEU A 22 19.27 4.60 8.16
C LEU A 22 18.47 3.40 8.70
N ASN A 23 17.33 3.06 8.09
CA ASN A 23 16.56 1.87 8.43
C ASN A 23 17.34 0.56 8.22
N LEU A 24 18.23 0.51 7.23
CA LEU A 24 19.10 -0.64 7.03
C LEU A 24 20.09 -0.79 8.19
N LEU A 25 20.72 0.31 8.63
CA LEU A 25 21.60 0.32 9.80
C LEU A 25 20.84 -0.06 11.08
N LEU A 26 19.60 0.40 11.22
CA LEU A 26 18.74 0.02 12.33
C LEU A 26 18.42 -1.48 12.32
N GLY A 27 18.11 -2.06 11.16
CA GLY A 27 17.90 -3.50 11.00
C GLY A 27 19.13 -4.32 11.45
N ILE A 28 20.33 -3.87 11.09
CA ILE A 28 21.59 -4.48 11.56
C ILE A 28 21.73 -4.31 13.08
N GLY A 29 21.40 -3.13 13.61
CA GLY A 29 21.39 -2.85 15.04
C GLY A 29 20.44 -3.77 15.82
N PHE A 30 19.25 -4.04 15.30
CA PHE A 30 18.30 -4.99 15.88
C PHE A 30 18.85 -6.40 15.95
N ILE A 31 19.49 -6.88 14.88
CA ILE A 31 20.13 -8.20 14.84
C ILE A 31 21.27 -8.26 15.85
N ALA A 32 22.16 -7.26 15.84
CA ALA A 32 23.29 -7.19 16.76
C ALA A 32 22.83 -7.12 18.22
N PHE A 33 21.78 -6.37 18.52
CA PHE A 33 21.20 -6.27 19.85
C PHE A 33 20.54 -7.59 20.28
N GLY A 34 19.79 -8.25 19.40
CA GLY A 34 19.23 -9.58 19.65
C GLY A 34 20.32 -10.61 19.98
N CYS A 35 21.39 -10.65 19.18
CA CYS A 35 22.52 -11.54 19.42
C CYS A 35 23.33 -11.16 20.67
N ALA A 36 23.44 -9.88 21.00
CA ALA A 36 24.15 -9.41 22.19
C ALA A 36 23.38 -9.70 23.49
N LEU A 37 22.05 -9.83 23.42
CA LEU A 37 21.24 -10.28 24.53
C LEU A 37 21.37 -11.79 24.75
N GLU A 38 21.38 -12.57 23.68
CA GLU A 38 21.39 -14.03 23.74
C GLU A 38 22.04 -14.63 22.48
N ALA A 39 23.18 -15.31 22.64
CA ALA A 39 23.86 -16.03 21.56
C ALA A 39 24.02 -17.52 21.93
N PRO A 40 23.29 -18.45 21.29
CA PRO A 40 22.28 -18.27 20.24
C PRO A 40 20.91 -17.80 20.78
N PRO A 41 20.09 -17.07 20.00
CA PRO A 41 18.79 -16.59 20.48
C PRO A 41 17.79 -17.74 20.54
N THR A 42 17.34 -18.12 21.74
CA THR A 42 16.29 -19.11 21.96
C THR A 42 15.05 -18.52 22.61
N SER A 43 15.20 -17.45 23.41
CA SER A 43 14.05 -16.78 24.00
C SER A 43 13.29 -15.94 22.97
N LEU A 44 11.97 -15.81 23.18
CA LEU A 44 11.04 -15.26 22.19
C LEU A 44 11.36 -13.80 21.81
N VAL A 45 11.91 -13.01 22.73
CA VAL A 45 12.22 -11.59 22.52
C VAL A 45 13.45 -11.38 21.63
N PRO A 46 14.65 -11.92 21.94
CA PRO A 46 15.80 -11.85 21.05
C PRO A 46 15.53 -12.47 19.67
N VAL A 47 14.83 -13.61 19.60
CA VAL A 47 14.41 -14.21 18.32
C VAL A 47 13.53 -13.23 17.55
N GLY A 48 12.55 -12.62 18.21
CA GLY A 48 11.70 -11.58 17.62
C GLY A 48 12.48 -10.39 17.10
N LEU A 49 13.46 -9.89 17.86
CA LEU A 49 14.34 -8.78 17.46
C LEU A 49 15.16 -9.11 16.21
N VAL A 50 15.70 -10.34 16.12
CA VAL A 50 16.44 -10.79 14.93
C VAL A 50 15.53 -10.90 13.71
N ILE A 51 14.35 -11.54 13.85
CA ILE A 51 13.38 -11.68 12.75
C ILE A 51 12.97 -10.29 12.24
N VAL A 52 12.64 -9.38 13.16
CA VAL A 52 12.31 -8.00 12.81
C VAL A 52 13.47 -7.32 12.12
N GLY A 53 14.69 -7.45 12.62
CA GLY A 53 15.86 -6.84 11.98
C GLY A 53 16.06 -7.31 10.54
N VAL A 54 15.88 -8.61 10.27
CA VAL A 54 15.92 -9.14 8.90
C VAL A 54 14.79 -8.57 8.04
N LEU A 55 13.57 -8.49 8.57
CA LEU A 55 12.44 -7.90 7.84
C LEU A 55 12.65 -6.40 7.58
N THR A 56 13.25 -5.65 8.51
CA THR A 56 13.61 -4.25 8.33
C THR A 56 14.64 -4.08 7.22
N ILE A 57 15.64 -4.97 7.13
CA ILE A 57 16.62 -4.96 6.02
C ILE A 57 15.95 -5.23 4.67
N LEU A 58 15.03 -6.20 4.61
CA LEU A 58 14.26 -6.49 3.39
C LEU A 58 13.36 -5.32 3.01
N SER A 59 12.66 -4.74 3.98
CA SER A 59 11.82 -3.55 3.78
C SER A 59 12.64 -2.36 3.29
N SER A 60 13.80 -2.09 3.91
CA SER A 60 14.72 -1.04 3.47
C SER A 60 15.21 -1.25 2.04
N SER A 61 15.54 -2.50 1.67
CA SER A 61 15.93 -2.85 0.30
C SER A 61 14.82 -2.53 -0.71
N CYS A 62 13.57 -2.87 -0.38
CA CYS A 62 12.40 -2.50 -1.18
C CYS A 62 12.21 -0.98 -1.26
N GLY A 63 12.45 -0.24 -0.17
CA GLY A 63 12.38 1.22 -0.14
C GLY A 63 13.44 1.88 -1.04
N TYR A 64 14.67 1.36 -1.02
CA TYR A 64 15.75 1.83 -1.88
C TYR A 64 15.43 1.59 -3.37
N MET A 65 14.86 0.43 -3.71
CA MET A 65 14.37 0.15 -5.06
C MET A 65 13.18 1.03 -5.44
N GLY A 66 12.26 1.29 -4.51
CA GLY A 66 11.11 2.18 -4.68
C GLY A 66 11.49 3.62 -4.98
N ALA A 67 12.63 4.11 -4.46
CA ALA A 67 13.13 5.44 -4.76
C ALA A 67 13.62 5.61 -6.22
N ARG A 68 13.88 4.49 -6.93
CA ARG A 68 14.41 4.48 -8.30
C ARG A 68 13.40 3.97 -9.33
N PHE A 69 12.44 3.13 -8.93
CA PHE A 69 11.54 2.42 -9.83
C PHE A 69 10.05 2.68 -9.54
N LYS A 70 9.23 2.42 -10.56
CA LYS A 70 7.77 2.57 -10.69
C LYS A 70 6.94 2.52 -9.38
N PRO A 71 5.77 3.20 -9.34
CA PRO A 71 4.89 3.35 -8.15
C PRO A 71 4.46 2.04 -7.44
N LYS A 72 4.59 0.89 -8.12
CA LYS A 72 4.34 -0.44 -7.54
C LYS A 72 5.33 -0.82 -6.43
N TRP A 73 6.61 -0.47 -6.57
CA TRP A 73 7.62 -0.78 -5.54
C TRP A 73 7.45 0.09 -4.29
N LEU A 74 7.01 1.34 -4.49
CA LEU A 74 6.64 2.22 -3.38
C LEU A 74 5.44 1.67 -2.58
N LEU A 75 4.46 1.05 -3.25
CA LEU A 75 3.34 0.38 -2.57
C LEU A 75 3.83 -0.80 -1.74
N ALA A 76 4.67 -1.66 -2.32
CA ALA A 76 5.23 -2.81 -1.64
C ALA A 76 6.05 -2.40 -0.40
N TYR A 77 6.86 -1.34 -0.53
CA TYR A 77 7.56 -0.73 0.59
C TYR A 77 6.61 -0.24 1.69
N LEU A 78 5.53 0.45 1.33
CA LEU A 78 4.56 0.95 2.30
C LEU A 78 3.89 -0.20 3.07
N ILE A 79 3.48 -1.27 2.38
CA ILE A 79 2.82 -2.43 3.01
C ILE A 79 3.82 -3.16 3.92
N MET A 80 5.00 -3.50 3.41
CA MET A 80 6.03 -4.22 4.17
C MET A 80 6.52 -3.38 5.35
N GLY A 81 6.81 -2.11 5.13
CA GLY A 81 7.25 -1.20 6.17
C GLY A 81 6.20 -1.01 7.26
N THR A 82 4.92 -0.88 6.91
CA THR A 82 3.83 -0.82 7.91
C THR A 82 3.73 -2.11 8.72
N PHE A 83 3.86 -3.27 8.07
CA PHE A 83 3.83 -4.55 8.77
C PHE A 83 5.00 -4.69 9.75
N VAL A 84 6.21 -4.28 9.34
CA VAL A 84 7.41 -4.30 10.17
C VAL A 84 7.29 -3.35 11.36
N THR A 85 6.83 -2.11 11.16
CA THR A 85 6.67 -1.15 12.25
C THR A 85 5.61 -1.57 13.25
N VAL A 86 4.50 -2.18 12.81
CA VAL A 86 3.50 -2.77 13.71
C VAL A 86 4.12 -3.89 14.53
N TRP A 87 4.91 -4.77 13.91
CA TRP A 87 5.56 -5.87 14.62
C TRP A 87 6.61 -5.39 15.62
N GLN A 88 7.41 -4.39 15.25
CA GLN A 88 8.33 -3.68 16.16
C GLN A 88 7.59 -3.08 17.35
N LEU A 89 6.46 -2.40 17.10
CA LEU A 89 5.65 -1.79 18.15
C LEU A 89 5.12 -2.83 19.13
N ILE A 90 4.65 -3.98 18.65
CA ILE A 90 4.18 -5.10 19.49
C ILE A 90 5.33 -5.60 20.38
N ILE A 91 6.53 -5.80 19.83
CA ILE A 91 7.69 -6.27 20.59
C ILE A 91 8.10 -5.23 21.65
N VAL A 92 8.20 -3.95 21.27
CA VAL A 92 8.60 -2.89 22.20
C VAL A 92 7.57 -2.74 23.31
N LEU A 93 6.27 -2.72 23.00
CA LEU A 93 5.21 -2.71 24.02
C LEU A 93 5.28 -3.97 24.92
N GLY A 94 5.59 -5.13 24.34
CA GLY A 94 5.82 -6.36 25.08
C GLY A 94 6.98 -6.25 26.08
N ILE A 95 8.09 -5.61 25.69
CA ILE A 95 9.23 -5.32 26.57
C ILE A 95 8.83 -4.32 27.67
N PHE A 96 8.01 -3.30 27.36
CA PHE A 96 7.55 -2.33 28.35
C PHE A 96 6.62 -2.95 29.40
N ILE A 97 5.63 -3.74 28.98
CA ILE A 97 4.66 -4.37 29.88
C ILE A 97 5.30 -5.54 30.64
N GLY A 98 6.15 -6.31 29.96
CA GLY A 98 6.73 -7.55 30.45
C GLY A 98 8.17 -7.43 30.95
N PHE A 99 8.68 -6.23 31.22
CA PHE A 99 10.10 -5.97 31.46
C PHE A 99 10.77 -6.98 32.41
N ASN A 100 10.20 -7.16 33.61
CA ASN A 100 10.72 -8.11 34.61
C ASN A 100 10.72 -9.56 34.10
N LYS A 101 9.66 -9.97 33.38
CA LYS A 101 9.56 -11.32 32.80
C LYS A 101 10.60 -11.55 31.71
N VAL A 102 10.91 -10.54 30.91
CA VAL A 102 11.95 -10.60 29.87
C VAL A 102 13.33 -10.70 30.51
N VAL A 103 13.62 -9.87 31.53
CA VAL A 103 14.88 -9.93 32.28
C VAL A 103 15.07 -11.30 32.92
N ASP A 104 14.04 -11.84 33.59
CA ASP A 104 14.13 -13.16 34.22
C ASP A 104 14.30 -14.29 33.19
N ALA A 105 13.65 -14.20 32.02
CA ALA A 105 13.82 -15.18 30.95
C ALA A 105 15.26 -15.19 30.38
N VAL A 106 15.84 -14.00 30.17
CA VAL A 106 17.21 -13.85 29.68
C VAL A 106 18.23 -14.35 30.70
N VAL A 107 18.04 -14.02 31.98
CA VAL A 107 18.94 -14.49 33.06
C VAL A 107 18.86 -16.00 33.21
N LYS A 108 17.65 -16.57 33.24
CA LYS A 108 17.45 -18.02 33.30
C LYS A 108 18.13 -18.74 32.14
N TYR A 109 18.13 -18.15 30.94
CA TYR A 109 18.84 -18.73 29.81
C TYR A 109 20.36 -18.72 30.00
N ASN A 110 20.91 -17.57 30.43
CA ASN A 110 22.35 -17.44 30.67
C ASN A 110 22.87 -18.40 31.75
N ASP A 111 22.07 -18.64 32.80
CA ASP A 111 22.40 -19.60 33.85
C ASP A 111 22.45 -21.05 33.33
N VAL A 112 21.56 -21.42 32.41
CA VAL A 112 21.46 -22.80 31.88
C VAL A 112 22.52 -23.09 30.82
N HIS A 113 22.93 -22.10 30.04
CA HIS A 113 23.88 -22.31 28.92
C HIS A 113 25.31 -21.84 29.23
N GLY A 114 25.56 -21.23 30.39
CA GLY A 114 26.91 -20.92 30.88
C GLY A 114 27.67 -19.91 30.00
N VAL A 115 26.98 -19.17 29.13
CA VAL A 115 27.58 -18.23 28.17
C VAL A 115 28.17 -17.00 28.89
N ALA A 116 27.64 -16.66 30.08
CA ALA A 116 28.23 -15.68 30.99
C ALA A 116 27.75 -15.95 32.44
N PRO A 117 28.43 -16.82 33.20
CA PRO A 117 27.95 -17.33 34.50
C PRO A 117 27.84 -16.28 35.62
N ASN A 118 28.12 -15.00 35.36
CA ASN A 118 28.05 -13.92 36.33
C ASN A 118 27.43 -12.63 35.76
N LEU A 119 26.58 -12.71 34.73
CA LEU A 119 25.87 -11.51 34.27
C LEU A 119 24.82 -11.12 35.32
N GLU A 120 25.20 -10.18 36.17
CA GLU A 120 24.37 -9.66 37.24
C GLU A 120 23.02 -9.16 36.67
N LYS A 121 21.90 -9.57 37.28
CA LYS A 121 20.54 -9.20 36.84
C LYS A 121 20.40 -7.70 36.60
N ASP A 122 21.05 -6.90 37.44
CA ASP A 122 21.05 -5.44 37.37
C ASP A 122 21.72 -4.90 36.10
N GLN A 123 22.75 -5.56 35.59
CA GLN A 123 23.40 -5.16 34.33
C GLN A 123 22.50 -5.44 33.12
N VAL A 124 21.80 -6.58 33.12
CA VAL A 124 20.81 -6.91 32.08
C VAL A 124 19.66 -5.91 32.12
N ALA A 125 19.11 -5.67 33.31
CA ALA A 125 18.02 -4.72 33.51
C ALA A 125 18.42 -3.32 33.03
N LYS A 126 19.59 -2.81 33.42
CA LYS A 126 20.04 -1.47 32.99
C LYS A 126 20.21 -1.36 31.48
N LYS A 127 20.78 -2.39 30.83
CA LYS A 127 20.93 -2.41 29.36
C LYS A 127 19.57 -2.46 28.66
N LEU A 128 18.64 -3.27 29.17
CA LEU A 128 17.30 -3.39 28.61
C LEU A 128 16.47 -2.12 28.82
N ASP A 129 16.68 -1.42 29.95
CA ASP A 129 16.03 -0.15 30.28
C ASP A 129 16.49 0.99 29.36
N ILE A 130 17.78 1.05 29.03
CA ILE A 130 18.29 1.98 28.01
C ILE A 130 17.80 1.56 26.63
N GLY A 131 17.87 0.25 26.33
CA GLY A 131 17.45 -0.33 25.05
C GLY A 131 16.01 0.01 24.70
N LYS A 132 15.05 -0.13 25.63
CA LYS A 132 13.63 0.12 25.35
C LYS A 132 13.36 1.56 24.88
N TRP A 133 14.06 2.54 25.44
CA TRP A 133 13.91 3.95 25.05
C TRP A 133 14.52 4.22 23.69
N ILE A 134 15.69 3.65 23.40
CA ILE A 134 16.30 3.74 22.08
C ILE A 134 15.38 3.11 21.03
N LEU A 135 14.84 1.92 21.30
CA LEU A 135 13.91 1.24 20.40
C LEU A 135 12.64 2.04 20.12
N LEU A 136 12.12 2.75 21.13
CA LEU A 136 10.97 3.64 20.96
C LEU A 136 11.28 4.79 19.99
N TRP A 137 12.43 5.44 20.13
CA TRP A 137 12.87 6.51 19.22
C TRP A 137 13.09 6.00 17.79
N VAL A 138 13.62 4.79 17.65
CA VAL A 138 13.79 4.13 16.37
C VAL A 138 12.45 3.93 15.65
N ILE A 139 11.43 3.41 16.36
CA ILE A 139 10.08 3.23 15.80
C ILE A 139 9.48 4.57 15.36
N LEU A 140 9.66 5.64 16.14
CA LEU A 140 9.20 6.98 15.76
C LEU A 140 9.88 7.48 14.48
N GLY A 141 11.18 7.22 14.33
CA GLY A 141 11.93 7.52 13.10
C GLY A 141 11.41 6.74 11.89
N GLU A 142 11.16 5.44 12.04
CA GLU A 142 10.58 4.61 10.99
C GLU A 142 9.17 5.08 10.60
N LEU A 143 8.35 5.45 11.58
CA LEU A 143 7.00 6.00 11.35
C LEU A 143 7.06 7.30 10.54
N ALA A 144 7.99 8.21 10.87
CA ALA A 144 8.19 9.43 10.10
C ALA A 144 8.60 9.11 8.64
N GLY A 145 9.43 8.09 8.45
CA GLY A 145 9.79 7.60 7.11
C GLY A 145 8.61 7.03 6.32
N LEU A 146 7.71 6.30 6.98
CA LEU A 146 6.47 5.79 6.37
C LEU A 146 5.51 6.93 6.00
N ILE A 147 5.35 7.93 6.88
CA ILE A 147 4.53 9.12 6.59
C ILE A 147 5.11 9.85 5.38
N LEU A 148 6.43 10.03 5.32
CA LEU A 148 7.07 10.66 4.17
C LEU A 148 6.82 9.86 2.87
N ALA A 149 6.92 8.53 2.93
CA ALA A 149 6.63 7.67 1.77
C ALA A 149 5.15 7.76 1.35
N LEU A 150 4.24 7.86 2.30
CA LEU A 150 2.81 8.07 2.04
C LEU A 150 2.56 9.43 1.38
N VAL A 151 3.17 10.49 1.89
CA VAL A 151 3.11 11.85 1.32
C VAL A 151 3.63 11.83 -0.12
N MET A 152 4.79 11.20 -0.38
CA MET A 152 5.30 11.04 -1.73
C MET A 152 4.39 10.23 -2.64
N ARG A 153 3.67 9.24 -2.12
CA ARG A 153 2.70 8.51 -2.91
C ARG A 153 1.54 9.40 -3.32
N CYS A 154 0.97 10.15 -2.37
CA CYS A 154 -0.15 11.05 -2.63
C CYS A 154 0.21 12.16 -3.61
N PHE A 155 1.42 12.72 -3.52
CA PHE A 155 1.88 13.76 -4.46
C PHE A 155 2.51 13.21 -5.75
N GLY A 156 3.10 12.01 -5.72
CA GLY A 156 3.78 11.40 -6.86
C GLY A 156 2.83 10.81 -7.91
N GLU A 157 1.62 10.40 -7.51
CA GLU A 157 0.56 10.05 -8.48
C GLU A 157 0.09 11.28 -9.28
N LEU A 158 0.23 12.50 -8.74
CA LEU A 158 -0.08 13.75 -9.46
C LEU A 158 0.99 14.14 -10.49
N GLU A 159 2.28 13.82 -10.25
CA GLU A 159 3.37 14.15 -11.18
C GLU A 159 3.67 13.02 -12.18
N GLY A 160 3.64 11.74 -11.76
CA GLY A 160 4.11 10.60 -12.56
C GLY A 160 3.30 10.25 -13.81
N GLU A 161 2.09 10.77 -13.96
CA GLU A 161 1.26 10.56 -15.16
C GLU A 161 1.57 11.54 -16.30
N TYR A 162 2.26 12.65 -15.99
CA TYR A 162 2.59 13.73 -16.92
C TYR A 162 4.08 14.06 -16.99
N ASP A 163 4.91 13.54 -16.07
CA ASP A 163 6.34 13.80 -16.05
C ASP A 163 7.05 13.09 -17.22
N GLY A 164 7.49 13.89 -18.20
CA GLY A 164 8.11 13.44 -19.45
C GLY A 164 7.31 13.74 -20.72
N LEU A 165 6.05 14.16 -20.60
CA LEU A 165 5.26 14.65 -21.73
C LEU A 165 5.48 16.17 -21.86
N THR A 166 5.82 16.62 -23.06
CA THR A 166 5.76 18.08 -23.35
C THR A 166 4.36 18.60 -23.08
N ALA A 167 4.19 19.88 -22.74
CA ALA A 167 2.88 20.45 -22.37
C ALA A 167 1.78 20.12 -23.39
N ASP A 168 2.15 20.05 -24.68
CA ASP A 168 1.28 19.65 -25.78
C ASP A 168 0.87 18.18 -25.73
N GLN A 169 1.80 17.26 -25.43
CA GLN A 169 1.51 15.83 -25.32
C GLN A 169 0.72 15.48 -24.05
N ALA A 170 0.93 16.23 -22.96
CA ALA A 170 0.12 16.13 -21.74
C ALA A 170 -1.33 16.55 -22.00
N PHE A 171 -1.53 17.60 -22.81
CA PHE A 171 -2.84 18.08 -23.23
C PHE A 171 -3.52 17.09 -24.19
N GLU A 172 -2.77 16.54 -25.15
CA GLU A 172 -3.23 15.54 -26.11
C GLU A 172 -3.70 14.25 -25.41
N LYS A 173 -2.95 13.78 -24.41
CA LYS A 173 -3.34 12.60 -23.63
C LYS A 173 -4.61 12.84 -22.81
N ARG A 174 -4.79 14.03 -22.21
CA ARG A 174 -6.05 14.42 -21.55
C ARG A 174 -7.22 14.49 -22.52
N THR A 175 -7.01 14.99 -23.73
CA THR A 175 -8.07 15.08 -24.74
C THR A 175 -8.45 13.71 -25.27
N LEU A 176 -7.49 12.80 -25.45
CA LEU A 176 -7.74 11.40 -25.81
C LEU A 176 -8.48 10.64 -24.70
N GLU A 177 -8.11 10.85 -23.42
CA GLU A 177 -8.84 10.24 -22.31
C GLU A 177 -10.26 10.80 -22.17
N MET A 178 -10.45 12.11 -22.35
CA MET A 178 -11.79 12.71 -22.39
C MET A 178 -12.61 12.22 -23.58
N GLN A 179 -11.99 12.00 -24.75
CA GLN A 179 -12.66 11.41 -25.91
C GLN A 179 -13.05 9.96 -25.64
N ASN A 180 -12.15 9.14 -25.09
CA ASN A 180 -12.47 7.74 -24.75
C ASN A 180 -13.57 7.64 -23.69
N VAL A 181 -13.59 8.54 -22.69
CA VAL A 181 -14.70 8.60 -21.71
C VAL A 181 -16.00 9.04 -22.38
N ARG A 182 -15.95 10.00 -23.30
CA ARG A 182 -17.12 10.45 -24.06
C ARG A 182 -17.65 9.34 -24.96
N ASP A 183 -16.78 8.61 -25.65
CA ASP A 183 -17.13 7.49 -26.51
C ASP A 183 -17.70 6.30 -25.70
N ASP A 184 -17.14 6.00 -24.51
CA ASP A 184 -17.72 4.98 -23.62
C ASP A 184 -19.06 5.43 -23.02
N MET A 185 -19.23 6.73 -22.74
CA MET A 185 -20.52 7.29 -22.32
C MET A 185 -21.57 7.22 -23.44
N ASP A 186 -21.20 7.52 -24.69
CA ASP A 186 -22.08 7.45 -25.86
C ASP A 186 -22.41 5.99 -26.24
N ALA A 187 -21.44 5.07 -26.11
CA ALA A 187 -21.65 3.64 -26.28
C ALA A 187 -22.55 3.06 -25.18
N ARG A 188 -22.43 3.52 -23.92
CA ARG A 188 -23.37 3.15 -22.85
C ARG A 188 -24.74 3.78 -23.04
N SER A 189 -24.81 5.03 -23.48
CA SER A 189 -26.07 5.76 -23.72
C SER A 189 -26.88 5.10 -24.84
N SER A 190 -26.25 4.77 -25.97
CA SER A 190 -26.88 4.07 -27.09
C SER A 190 -27.38 2.67 -26.70
N ASN A 191 -26.62 1.92 -25.91
CA ASN A 191 -27.05 0.62 -25.38
C ASN A 191 -28.20 0.71 -24.36
N ILE A 192 -28.28 1.79 -23.58
CA ILE A 192 -29.40 2.02 -22.65
C ILE A 192 -30.65 2.46 -23.42
N GLN A 193 -30.48 3.27 -24.47
CA GLN A 193 -31.57 3.76 -25.31
C GLN A 193 -32.15 2.65 -26.19
N SER A 194 -31.32 1.77 -26.75
CA SER A 194 -31.78 0.57 -27.49
C SER A 194 -32.57 -0.37 -26.57
N ARG A 195 -32.07 -0.69 -25.37
CA ARG A 195 -32.80 -1.51 -24.39
C ARG A 195 -34.11 -0.89 -23.92
N LYS A 196 -34.21 0.44 -23.87
CA LYS A 196 -35.47 1.13 -23.57
C LYS A 196 -36.43 1.07 -24.77
N GLN A 197 -35.94 1.23 -26.00
CA GLN A 197 -36.74 1.09 -27.22
C GLN A 197 -37.24 -0.34 -27.42
N ASP A 198 -36.40 -1.35 -27.18
CA ASP A 198 -36.78 -2.77 -27.24
C ASP A 198 -37.86 -3.11 -26.21
N LYS A 199 -37.77 -2.53 -25.00
CA LYS A 199 -38.81 -2.67 -23.97
C LYS A 199 -40.11 -1.95 -24.34
N ILE A 200 -40.05 -0.84 -25.07
CA ILE A 200 -41.23 -0.13 -25.57
C ILE A 200 -41.86 -0.90 -26.73
N ALA A 201 -41.05 -1.42 -27.66
CA ALA A 201 -41.48 -2.26 -28.78
C ALA A 201 -42.15 -3.56 -28.28
N ALA A 202 -41.54 -4.24 -27.31
CA ALA A 202 -42.13 -5.43 -26.68
C ALA A 202 -43.44 -5.12 -25.93
N LYS A 203 -43.59 -3.92 -25.35
CA LYS A 203 -44.86 -3.49 -24.73
C LYS A 203 -45.92 -3.14 -25.78
N MET A 204 -45.54 -2.54 -26.91
CA MET A 204 -46.43 -2.24 -28.03
C MET A 204 -46.94 -3.53 -28.68
N ASP A 205 -46.05 -4.50 -28.92
CA ASP A 205 -46.41 -5.81 -29.46
C ASP A 205 -47.33 -6.60 -28.51
N LYS A 206 -47.06 -6.57 -27.19
CA LYS A 206 -47.93 -7.20 -26.21
C LYS A 206 -49.33 -6.55 -26.10
N LYS A 207 -49.43 -5.24 -26.37
CA LYS A 207 -50.69 -4.47 -26.22
C LYS A 207 -51.51 -4.44 -27.52
N TYR A 208 -50.87 -4.46 -28.68
CA TYR A 208 -51.51 -4.30 -29.99
C TYR A 208 -51.29 -5.49 -30.94
N GLY A 209 -50.32 -6.37 -30.69
CA GLY A 209 -50.03 -7.54 -31.53
C GLY A 209 -51.11 -8.62 -31.49
N ALA A 210 -51.94 -8.65 -30.44
CA ALA A 210 -53.13 -9.51 -30.41
C ALA A 210 -54.31 -8.94 -31.25
N GLN A 211 -54.30 -7.65 -31.58
CA GLN A 211 -55.36 -7.02 -32.39
C GLN A 211 -55.09 -7.08 -33.90
N THR A 212 -53.87 -7.40 -34.33
CA THR A 212 -53.53 -7.58 -35.76
C THR A 212 -53.76 -9.00 -36.26
N LEU A 213 -54.07 -9.96 -35.38
CA LEU A 213 -54.38 -11.35 -35.72
C LEU A 213 -55.88 -11.64 -35.86
N ASN A 214 -56.76 -10.68 -35.56
CA ASN A 214 -58.20 -10.84 -35.81
C ASN A 214 -58.59 -10.31 -37.20
N ASN A 215 -58.82 -11.28 -38.09
CA ASN A 215 -59.29 -11.20 -39.46
C ASN A 215 -60.72 -10.59 -39.63
N GLU A 216 -61.00 -9.40 -39.10
CA GLU A 216 -62.33 -8.77 -39.30
C GLU A 216 -62.32 -7.38 -39.96
N PHE A 217 -61.18 -6.72 -40.11
CA PHE A 217 -61.14 -5.42 -40.81
C PHE A 217 -60.89 -5.52 -42.33
N ARG A 218 -60.74 -6.73 -42.89
CA ARG A 218 -60.55 -6.93 -44.34
C ARG A 218 -61.83 -7.30 -45.10
N SER A 219 -62.96 -7.59 -44.42
CA SER A 219 -64.20 -8.03 -45.09
C SER A 219 -65.20 -6.91 -45.41
N HIS A 220 -65.06 -5.70 -44.85
CA HIS A 220 -66.01 -4.60 -45.07
C HIS A 220 -65.65 -3.61 -46.20
N LYS A 221 -64.66 -3.91 -47.06
CA LYS A 221 -64.40 -3.14 -48.30
C LYS A 221 -64.96 -3.79 -49.56
N LYS A 222 -66.17 -4.35 -49.49
CA LYS A 222 -66.85 -5.00 -50.64
C LYS A 222 -68.15 -4.31 -51.10
N TRP A 223 -68.37 -3.04 -50.77
CA TRP A 223 -69.65 -2.35 -51.04
C TRP A 223 -69.60 -0.99 -51.75
N TYR A 224 -68.55 -0.69 -52.52
CA TYR A 224 -68.64 0.37 -53.53
C TYR A 224 -68.04 -0.10 -54.85
N ASN A 225 -68.83 -0.89 -55.57
CA ASN A 225 -68.69 -1.15 -57.00
C ASN A 225 -70.06 -1.58 -57.56
N ILE A 226 -71.06 -0.70 -57.41
CA ILE A 226 -72.24 -0.68 -58.27
C ILE A 226 -72.59 0.81 -58.46
N PHE A 227 -72.59 1.20 -59.74
CA PHE A 227 -72.82 2.53 -60.35
C PHE A 227 -71.59 3.42 -60.51
#